data_AF-A0A382XW72-F1
#
_entry.id   AF-A0A382XW72-F1
#
_cell.length_a   1.000
_cell.length_b   1.000
_cell.length_c   1.000
_cell.angle_alpha   90.00
_cell.angle_beta   90.00
_cell.angle_gamma   90.00
#
_symmetry.space_group_name_H-M   'P 1'
#
loop_
_entity.id
_entity.type
_entity.pdbx_description
1 polymer ?
#
loop_
_entity_poly.entity_id
_entity_poly.type
_entity_poly.pdbx_seq_one_letter_code
_entity_poly.pdbx_strand_id
1 'polypeptide(L)'
;MKFFTKKIYIILFLLSILLIEPKVFAKDSKIQYTSENISNYFSGIISINQNHNDKAIKYLKKVESLKNKHTQFNIEFIRTLIQLGKFEKALAFSKEVWIEEELFFEADLLLGLNSFLKRDYIMAQKYFERLNKISRYNLFFDNFVGNTLIAWSRASQGDKEGSFKFLEKVPKSYGNLKKIQNVFLQCYFNDSEIQKSFEDLINDKDYNFA
;
A
#
# COMPACT_ATOMS: atom_id res chain seq x y z
N MET A 1 17.71 -51.59 37.15
CA MET A 1 18.95 -51.24 36.40
C MET A 1 18.75 -51.06 34.89
N LYS A 2 18.14 -52.01 34.14
CA LYS A 2 17.99 -51.93 32.67
C LYS A 2 17.22 -50.70 32.12
N PHE A 3 16.31 -50.13 32.91
CA PHE A 3 15.53 -48.95 32.49
C PHE A 3 16.32 -47.64 32.61
N PHE A 4 17.16 -47.54 33.65
CA PHE A 4 18.06 -46.40 33.87
C PHE A 4 19.17 -46.34 32.82
N THR A 5 19.73 -47.50 32.44
CA THR A 5 20.74 -47.55 31.37
C THR A 5 20.16 -47.12 30.03
N LYS A 6 18.94 -47.55 29.65
CA LYS A 6 18.27 -47.09 28.42
C LYS A 6 18.04 -45.58 28.38
N LYS A 7 17.63 -44.95 29.49
CA LYS A 7 17.48 -43.48 29.56
C LYS A 7 18.81 -42.76 29.38
N ILE A 8 19.89 -43.26 29.98
CA ILE A 8 21.23 -42.67 29.84
C ILE A 8 21.70 -42.73 28.37
N TYR A 9 21.49 -43.85 27.67
CA TYR A 9 21.85 -43.94 26.25
C TYR A 9 21.02 -43.00 25.36
N ILE A 10 19.74 -42.80 25.66
CA ILE A 10 18.90 -41.85 24.93
C ILE A 10 19.37 -40.41 25.16
N ILE A 11 19.73 -40.06 26.40
CA ILE A 11 20.25 -38.72 26.74
C ILE A 11 21.60 -38.48 26.05
N LEU A 12 22.51 -39.47 26.06
CA LEU A 12 23.79 -39.39 25.36
C LEU A 12 23.62 -39.27 23.84
N PHE A 13 22.65 -39.99 23.26
CA PHE A 13 22.34 -39.89 21.83
C PHE A 13 21.77 -38.52 21.45
N LEU A 14 20.88 -37.95 22.27
CA LEU A 14 20.35 -36.59 22.07
C LEU A 14 21.45 -35.53 22.21
N LEU A 15 22.35 -35.69 23.19
CA LEU A 15 23.53 -34.83 23.34
C LEU A 15 24.47 -34.93 22.13
N SER A 16 24.66 -36.11 21.55
CA SER A 16 25.49 -36.25 20.35
C SER A 16 24.90 -35.56 19.12
N ILE A 17 23.57 -35.49 19.01
CA ILE A 17 22.89 -34.75 17.92
C ILE A 17 23.07 -33.24 18.09
N LEU A 18 23.05 -32.74 19.33
CA LEU A 18 23.27 -31.32 19.63
C LEU A 18 24.71 -30.86 19.39
N LEU A 19 25.69 -31.79 19.41
CA LEU A 19 27.10 -31.51 19.12
C LEU A 19 27.40 -31.51 17.61
N ILE A 20 26.45 -31.97 16.78
CA ILE A 20 26.54 -31.80 15.33
C ILE A 20 26.00 -30.41 15.02
N GLU A 21 26.88 -29.41 15.12
CA GLU A 21 26.62 -28.13 14.45
C GLU A 21 26.83 -28.37 12.95
N PRO A 22 25.76 -28.47 12.12
CA PRO A 22 26.00 -28.37 10.69
C PRO A 22 26.69 -27.03 10.47
N LYS A 23 27.83 -27.04 9.75
CA LYS A 23 28.38 -25.79 9.19
C LYS A 23 27.31 -25.25 8.24
N VAL A 24 26.37 -24.48 8.78
CA VAL A 24 25.40 -23.76 7.97
C VAL A 24 26.24 -22.76 7.22
N PHE A 25 26.42 -22.99 5.92
CA PHE A 25 26.95 -21.99 5.01
C PHE A 25 25.90 -20.87 4.89
N ALA A 26 25.77 -20.05 5.94
CA ALA A 26 25.03 -18.81 5.94
C ALA A 26 25.80 -17.69 5.21
N LYS A 27 26.88 -18.03 4.52
CA LYS A 27 27.61 -17.12 3.66
C LYS A 27 27.07 -17.29 2.24
N ASP A 28 26.03 -16.52 1.94
CA ASP A 28 25.79 -16.18 0.55
C ASP A 28 27.09 -15.55 0.02
N SER A 29 27.72 -16.20 -0.95
CA SER A 29 29.01 -15.77 -1.49
C SER A 29 28.91 -14.44 -2.24
N LYS A 30 27.69 -13.99 -2.53
CA LYS A 30 27.40 -12.74 -3.20
C LYS A 30 26.87 -11.74 -2.17
N ILE A 31 27.70 -10.78 -1.76
CA ILE A 31 27.23 -9.65 -0.93
C ILE A 31 26.13 -8.92 -1.71
N GLN A 32 24.87 -9.13 -1.31
CA GLN A 32 23.70 -8.53 -1.98
C GLN A 32 23.64 -7.00 -1.78
N TYR A 33 24.22 -6.51 -0.68
CA TYR A 33 24.25 -5.10 -0.28
C TYR A 33 25.60 -4.73 0.33
N THR A 34 26.22 -3.65 -0.14
CA THR A 34 27.42 -3.09 0.50
C THR A 34 27.06 -2.48 1.86
N SER A 35 28.04 -2.37 2.76
CA SER A 35 27.87 -1.65 4.04
C SER A 35 27.37 -0.22 3.81
N GLU A 36 27.86 0.44 2.75
CA GLU A 36 27.40 1.75 2.33
C GLU A 36 25.92 1.76 1.91
N ASN A 37 25.46 0.76 1.15
CA ASN A 37 24.05 0.65 0.77
C ASN A 37 23.15 0.50 1.99
N ILE A 38 23.55 -0.36 2.94
CA ILE A 38 22.83 -0.58 4.19
C ILE A 38 22.77 0.74 4.98
N SER A 39 23.92 1.38 5.20
CA SER A 39 24.01 2.63 5.97
C SER A 39 23.18 3.76 5.35
N ASN A 40 23.28 3.97 4.04
CA ASN A 40 22.50 5.00 3.34
C ASN A 40 21.01 4.68 3.37
N TYR A 41 20.58 3.43 3.12
CA TYR A 41 19.17 3.06 3.20
C TYR A 41 18.59 3.35 4.59
N PHE A 42 19.21 2.85 5.66
CA PHE A 42 18.74 3.08 7.02
C PHE A 42 18.78 4.56 7.43
N SER A 43 19.80 5.32 6.99
CA SER A 43 19.85 6.77 7.22
C SER A 43 18.68 7.50 6.53
N GLY A 44 18.28 7.03 5.34
CA GLY A 44 17.09 7.47 4.64
C GLY A 44 15.82 7.20 5.46
N ILE A 45 15.63 5.96 5.91
CA ILE A 45 14.47 5.56 6.73
C ILE A 45 14.39 6.32 8.05
N ILE A 46 15.50 6.47 8.77
CA ILE A 46 15.55 7.24 10.03
C ILE A 46 15.17 8.71 9.76
N SER A 47 15.65 9.28 8.66
CA SER A 47 15.30 10.65 8.28
C SER A 47 13.80 10.80 7.96
N ILE A 48 13.19 9.81 7.30
CA ILE A 48 11.73 9.77 7.06
C ILE A 48 10.98 9.79 8.39
N ASN A 49 11.35 8.91 9.32
CA ASN A 49 10.69 8.81 10.63
C ASN A 49 10.83 10.08 11.48
N GLN A 50 11.82 10.93 11.18
CA GLN A 50 12.02 12.23 11.82
C GLN A 50 11.40 13.39 11.03
N ASN A 51 10.62 13.11 9.98
CA ASN A 51 10.06 14.11 9.05
C ASN A 51 11.13 14.98 8.35
N HIS A 52 12.38 14.52 8.29
CA HIS A 52 13.49 15.19 7.61
C HIS A 52 13.55 14.79 6.13
N ASN A 53 12.50 15.06 5.36
CA ASN A 53 12.33 14.58 3.98
C ASN A 53 13.47 14.98 3.03
N ASP A 54 14.04 16.18 3.20
CA ASP A 54 15.19 16.64 2.42
C ASP A 54 16.48 15.86 2.69
N LYS A 55 16.66 15.37 3.94
CA LYS A 55 17.77 14.47 4.28
C LYS A 55 17.48 13.06 3.78
N ALA A 56 16.26 12.58 3.98
CA ALA A 56 15.81 11.26 3.52
C ALA A 56 16.09 11.06 2.04
N ILE A 57 15.65 11.99 1.19
CA ILE A 57 15.82 11.86 -0.27
C ILE A 57 17.30 11.87 -0.68
N LYS A 58 18.17 12.57 0.05
CA LYS A 58 19.62 12.56 -0.22
C LYS A 58 20.23 11.19 0.02
N TYR A 59 19.84 10.53 1.11
CA TYR A 59 20.33 9.19 1.43
C TYR A 59 19.73 8.12 0.51
N LEU A 60 18.41 8.15 0.29
CA LEU A 60 17.73 7.17 -0.56
C LEU A 60 18.24 7.21 -2.01
N LYS A 61 18.55 8.39 -2.56
CA LYS A 61 19.15 8.51 -3.90
C LYS A 61 20.49 7.78 -4.05
N LYS A 62 21.30 7.72 -2.98
CA LYS A 62 22.59 6.99 -3.03
C LYS A 62 22.40 5.48 -3.20
N VAL A 63 21.20 4.98 -2.92
CA VAL A 63 20.85 3.57 -2.99
C VAL A 63 19.71 3.32 -3.97
N GLU A 64 19.57 4.16 -5.00
CA GLU A 64 18.51 4.04 -6.01
C GLU A 64 18.53 2.69 -6.75
N SER A 65 19.70 2.05 -6.84
CA SER A 65 19.83 0.68 -7.40
C SER A 65 19.02 -0.39 -6.65
N LEU A 66 18.54 -0.10 -5.43
CA LEU A 66 17.66 -0.98 -4.68
C LEU A 66 16.28 -1.13 -5.32
N LYS A 67 15.87 -0.22 -6.21
CA LYS A 67 14.52 -0.22 -6.80
C LYS A 67 14.11 -1.51 -7.50
N ASN A 68 15.08 -2.24 -8.03
CA ASN A 68 14.85 -3.49 -8.78
C ASN A 68 14.74 -4.74 -7.89
N LYS A 69 14.98 -4.63 -6.57
CA LYS A 69 15.06 -5.78 -5.66
C LYS A 69 14.43 -5.55 -4.29
N HIS A 70 13.98 -4.32 -4.01
CA HIS A 70 13.48 -3.95 -2.71
C HIS A 70 12.23 -3.06 -2.82
N THR A 71 11.05 -3.67 -2.84
CA THR A 71 9.77 -2.93 -2.97
C THR A 71 9.57 -1.88 -1.87
N GLN A 72 10.02 -2.12 -0.64
CA GLN A 72 9.94 -1.13 0.44
C GLN A 72 10.74 0.14 0.11
N PHE A 73 11.90 0.01 -0.53
CA PHE A 73 12.64 1.18 -1.01
C PHE A 73 11.80 2.00 -1.97
N ASN A 74 11.09 1.36 -2.92
CA ASN A 74 10.23 2.06 -3.88
C ASN A 74 9.11 2.83 -3.18
N ILE A 75 8.45 2.20 -2.21
CA ILE A 75 7.38 2.79 -1.40
C ILE A 75 7.89 4.05 -0.71
N GLU A 76 8.99 3.95 0.05
CA GLU A 76 9.53 5.06 0.82
C GLU A 76 10.08 6.18 -0.08
N PHE A 77 10.65 5.82 -1.23
CA PHE A 77 11.11 6.79 -2.21
C PHE A 77 9.95 7.60 -2.80
N ILE A 78 8.86 6.93 -3.21
CA ILE A 78 7.66 7.59 -3.72
C ILE A 78 7.04 8.49 -2.64
N ARG A 79 6.85 7.99 -1.42
CA ARG A 79 6.32 8.77 -0.29
C ARG A 79 7.17 10.00 -0.03
N THR A 80 8.50 9.86 0.00
CA THR A 80 9.41 11.00 0.22
C THR A 80 9.29 12.04 -0.89
N LEU A 81 9.15 11.62 -2.17
CA LEU A 81 8.94 12.55 -3.28
C LEU A 81 7.60 13.31 -3.14
N ILE A 82 6.52 12.62 -2.76
CA ILE A 82 5.20 13.22 -2.50
C ILE A 82 5.29 14.24 -1.36
N GLN A 83 5.91 13.88 -0.23
CA GLN A 83 6.09 14.75 0.94
C GLN A 83 6.93 16.00 0.64
N LEU A 84 7.78 15.94 -0.40
CA LEU A 84 8.54 17.08 -0.90
C LEU A 84 7.81 17.87 -2.00
N GLY A 85 6.55 17.55 -2.32
CA GLY A 85 5.78 18.16 -3.40
C GLY A 85 6.30 17.85 -4.80
N LYS A 86 7.16 16.83 -4.97
CA LYS A 86 7.81 16.46 -6.24
C LYS A 86 6.95 15.47 -7.02
N PHE A 87 5.69 15.83 -7.29
CA PHE A 87 4.68 14.93 -7.88
C PHE A 87 5.09 14.37 -9.24
N GLU A 88 5.62 15.19 -10.14
CA GLU A 88 6.09 14.72 -11.46
C GLU A 88 7.19 13.66 -11.34
N LYS A 89 8.11 13.82 -10.38
CA LYS A 89 9.17 12.84 -10.12
C LYS A 89 8.61 11.58 -9.47
N ALA A 90 7.66 11.74 -8.55
CA ALA A 90 6.97 10.61 -7.93
C ALA A 90 6.25 9.78 -9.00
N LEU A 91 5.51 10.43 -9.90
CA LEU A 91 4.79 9.78 -10.99
C LEU A 91 5.75 9.08 -11.99
N ALA A 92 6.83 9.75 -12.39
CA ALA A 92 7.83 9.18 -13.28
C ALA A 92 8.48 7.92 -12.66
N PHE A 93 8.85 8.00 -11.38
CA PHE A 93 9.43 6.87 -10.66
C PHE A 93 8.41 5.75 -10.45
N SER A 94 7.16 6.07 -10.07
CA SER A 94 6.06 5.10 -9.98
C SER A 94 5.89 4.34 -11.28
N LYS A 95 5.90 5.03 -12.43
CA LYS A 95 5.82 4.38 -13.75
C LYS A 95 7.02 3.48 -14.03
N GLU A 96 8.22 3.90 -13.63
CA GLU A 96 9.46 3.14 -13.85
C GLU A 96 9.46 1.81 -13.08
N VAL A 97 9.00 1.82 -11.83
CA VAL A 97 9.06 0.65 -10.93
C VAL A 97 7.77 -0.16 -10.91
N TRP A 98 6.75 0.24 -11.68
CA TRP A 98 5.47 -0.46 -11.73
C TRP A 98 5.58 -1.76 -12.53
N ILE A 99 5.20 -2.85 -11.87
CA ILE A 99 5.16 -4.19 -12.43
C ILE A 99 3.81 -4.80 -12.05
N GLU A 100 3.14 -5.47 -12.99
CA GLU A 100 1.77 -5.93 -12.80
C GLU A 100 1.63 -6.96 -11.67
N GLU A 101 2.65 -7.79 -11.43
CA GLU A 101 2.69 -8.82 -10.40
C GLU A 101 2.93 -8.26 -8.98
N GLU A 102 3.51 -7.05 -8.84
CA GLU A 102 3.77 -6.43 -7.54
C GLU A 102 2.69 -5.43 -7.15
N LEU A 103 2.07 -5.63 -5.99
CA LEU A 103 1.09 -4.71 -5.43
C LEU A 103 1.77 -3.70 -4.50
N PHE A 104 1.77 -2.43 -4.90
CA PHE A 104 2.22 -1.33 -4.06
C PHE A 104 1.33 -0.10 -4.26
N PHE A 105 0.63 0.24 -3.18
CA PHE A 105 -0.50 1.16 -3.15
C PHE A 105 -0.14 2.54 -3.74
N GLU A 106 1.05 3.05 -3.44
CA GLU A 106 1.47 4.39 -3.81
C GLU A 106 1.52 4.58 -5.32
N ALA A 107 2.10 3.63 -6.07
CA ALA A 107 2.15 3.77 -7.52
C ALA A 107 0.82 3.48 -8.18
N ASP A 108 0.08 2.47 -7.73
CA ASP A 108 -1.26 2.20 -8.26
C ASP A 108 -2.16 3.44 -8.07
N LEU A 109 -2.09 4.11 -6.92
CA LEU A 109 -2.83 5.33 -6.66
C LEU A 109 -2.37 6.49 -7.56
N LEU A 110 -1.07 6.76 -7.62
CA LEU A 110 -0.54 7.87 -8.43
C LEU A 110 -0.81 7.68 -9.93
N LEU A 111 -0.59 6.47 -10.45
CA LEU A 111 -0.84 6.14 -11.84
C LEU A 111 -2.33 6.20 -12.17
N GLY A 112 -3.19 5.68 -11.29
CA GLY A 112 -4.64 5.76 -11.43
C GLY A 112 -5.16 7.19 -11.47
N LEU A 113 -4.71 8.04 -10.54
CA LEU A 113 -5.07 9.46 -10.51
C LEU A 113 -4.57 10.21 -11.75
N ASN A 114 -3.34 9.96 -12.18
CA ASN A 114 -2.80 10.56 -13.41
C ASN A 114 -3.56 10.12 -14.67
N SER A 115 -3.93 8.84 -14.78
CA SER A 115 -4.80 8.35 -15.87
C SER A 115 -6.19 8.99 -15.81
N PHE A 116 -6.78 9.12 -14.62
CA PHE A 116 -8.06 9.77 -14.42
C PHE A 116 -8.02 11.24 -14.88
N LEU A 117 -7.01 12.01 -14.47
CA LEU A 117 -6.83 13.41 -14.88
C LEU A 117 -6.66 13.55 -16.40
N LYS A 118 -6.03 12.56 -17.05
CA LYS A 118 -5.89 12.46 -18.51
C LYS A 118 -7.13 11.93 -19.21
N ARG A 119 -8.22 11.65 -18.46
CA ARG A 119 -9.47 11.06 -18.94
C ARG A 119 -9.31 9.66 -19.54
N ASP A 120 -8.20 8.98 -19.27
CA ASP A 120 -8.02 7.56 -19.56
C ASP A 120 -8.63 6.74 -18.43
N TYR A 121 -9.96 6.68 -18.43
CA TYR A 121 -10.71 6.06 -17.35
C TYR A 121 -10.57 4.53 -17.32
N ILE A 122 -10.25 3.89 -18.44
CA ILE A 122 -9.99 2.45 -18.51
C ILE A 122 -8.72 2.14 -17.71
N MET A 123 -7.63 2.85 -17.98
CA MET A 123 -6.40 2.67 -17.20
C MET A 123 -6.57 3.12 -15.75
N ALA A 124 -7.28 4.22 -15.51
CA ALA A 124 -7.57 4.67 -14.14
C ALA A 124 -8.25 3.56 -13.32
N GLN A 125 -9.30 2.94 -13.86
CA GLN A 125 -9.99 1.83 -13.20
C GLN A 125 -9.08 0.61 -13.03
N LYS A 126 -8.28 0.26 -14.04
CA LYS A 126 -7.29 -0.83 -13.93
C LYS A 126 -6.37 -0.64 -12.72
N TYR A 127 -5.88 0.58 -12.51
CA TYR A 127 -5.03 0.89 -11.35
C TYR A 127 -5.83 0.92 -10.04
N PHE A 128 -7.01 1.56 -10.02
CA PHE A 128 -7.84 1.65 -8.80
C PHE A 128 -8.35 0.29 -8.31
N GLU A 129 -8.62 -0.65 -9.21
CA GLU A 129 -8.99 -2.03 -8.85
C GLU A 129 -7.88 -2.74 -8.07
N ARG A 130 -6.62 -2.42 -8.33
CA ARG A 130 -5.48 -2.98 -7.60
C ARG A 130 -5.39 -2.47 -6.16
N LEU A 131 -5.94 -1.28 -5.89
CA LEU A 131 -6.02 -0.73 -4.52
C LEU A 131 -6.92 -1.57 -3.60
N ASN A 132 -7.86 -2.31 -4.17
CA ASN A 132 -8.75 -3.23 -3.44
C ASN A 132 -8.10 -4.61 -3.19
N LYS A 133 -6.87 -4.85 -3.65
CA LYS A 133 -6.17 -6.10 -3.37
C LYS A 133 -5.38 -5.98 -2.08
N ILE A 134 -5.52 -6.98 -1.21
CA ILE A 134 -4.73 -7.09 0.02
C ILE A 134 -3.25 -7.15 -0.37
N SER A 135 -2.45 -6.23 0.16
CA SER A 135 -1.00 -6.25 0.03
C SER A 135 -0.36 -6.11 1.40
N ARG A 136 0.89 -6.55 1.53
CA ARG A 136 1.67 -6.42 2.78
C ARG A 136 1.80 -4.96 3.27
N TYR A 137 1.55 -4.00 2.38
CA TYR A 137 1.77 -2.57 2.62
C TYR A 137 0.47 -1.74 2.64
N ASN A 138 -0.68 -2.34 2.31
CA ASN A 138 -1.97 -1.66 2.22
C ASN A 138 -2.99 -2.26 3.21
N LEU A 139 -2.70 -2.12 4.50
CA LEU A 139 -3.55 -2.64 5.58
C LEU A 139 -4.67 -1.68 6.01
N PHE A 140 -4.70 -0.44 5.50
CA PHE A 140 -5.37 0.66 6.22
C PHE A 140 -6.72 1.11 5.67
N PHE A 141 -7.11 0.71 4.46
CA PHE A 141 -8.32 1.24 3.82
C PHE A 141 -9.31 0.21 3.28
N ASP A 142 -9.06 -1.09 3.46
CA ASP A 142 -9.83 -2.16 2.80
C ASP A 142 -10.14 -1.78 1.33
N ASN A 143 -11.35 -2.08 0.85
CA ASN A 143 -11.81 -1.71 -0.49
C ASN A 143 -12.41 -0.29 -0.56
N PHE A 144 -12.19 0.58 0.42
CA PHE A 144 -12.79 1.93 0.42
C PHE A 144 -12.22 2.79 -0.71
N VAL A 145 -10.91 3.05 -0.66
CA VAL A 145 -10.25 3.98 -1.59
C VAL A 145 -10.43 3.54 -3.05
N GLY A 146 -10.18 2.27 -3.35
CA GLY A 146 -10.31 1.75 -4.71
C GLY A 146 -11.74 1.82 -5.23
N ASN A 147 -12.73 1.34 -4.47
CA ASN A 147 -14.13 1.39 -4.92
C ASN A 147 -14.66 2.82 -5.06
N THR A 148 -14.31 3.73 -4.15
CA THR A 148 -14.70 5.15 -4.26
C THR A 148 -14.09 5.79 -5.51
N LEU A 149 -12.80 5.57 -5.79
CA LEU A 149 -12.15 6.11 -6.99
C LEU A 149 -12.71 5.51 -8.29
N ILE A 150 -13.05 4.21 -8.29
CA ILE A 150 -13.74 3.58 -9.43
C ILE A 150 -15.14 4.18 -9.62
N ALA A 151 -15.90 4.39 -8.53
CA ALA A 151 -17.22 5.01 -8.59
C ALA A 151 -17.15 6.40 -9.24
N TRP A 152 -16.18 7.23 -8.86
CA TRP A 152 -15.95 8.54 -9.48
C TRP A 152 -15.44 8.46 -10.92
N SER A 153 -14.63 7.46 -11.26
CA SER A 153 -14.22 7.18 -12.64
C SER A 153 -15.40 6.83 -13.53
N ARG A 154 -16.35 6.04 -13.01
CA ARG A 154 -17.62 5.71 -13.70
C ARG A 154 -18.50 6.95 -13.83
N ALA A 155 -18.63 7.73 -12.76
CA ALA A 155 -19.41 8.95 -12.78
C ALA A 155 -18.89 9.97 -13.81
N SER A 156 -17.57 10.11 -13.91
CA SER A 156 -16.91 11.00 -14.87
C SER A 156 -17.10 10.58 -16.34
N GLN A 157 -17.56 9.35 -16.58
CA GLN A 157 -17.95 8.83 -17.89
C GLN A 157 -19.46 8.94 -18.17
N GLY A 158 -20.24 9.46 -17.21
CA GLY A 158 -21.70 9.47 -17.29
C GLY A 158 -22.37 8.15 -16.87
N ASP A 159 -21.61 7.16 -16.40
CA ASP A 159 -22.13 5.87 -15.95
C ASP A 159 -22.67 5.99 -14.51
N LYS A 160 -23.89 6.52 -14.39
CA LYS A 160 -24.58 6.72 -13.11
C LYS A 160 -24.77 5.41 -12.36
N GLU A 161 -25.38 4.41 -12.99
CA GLU A 161 -25.65 3.12 -12.36
C GLU A 161 -24.36 2.42 -11.90
N GLY A 162 -23.33 2.40 -12.76
CA GLY A 162 -22.02 1.85 -12.43
C GLY A 162 -21.34 2.57 -11.26
N SER A 163 -21.49 3.89 -11.17
CA SER A 163 -20.92 4.67 -10.06
C SER A 163 -21.51 4.25 -8.70
N PHE A 164 -22.84 4.21 -8.56
CA PHE A 164 -23.50 3.79 -7.33
C PHE A 164 -23.23 2.31 -7.03
N LYS A 165 -23.19 1.44 -8.04
CA LYS A 165 -22.86 0.02 -7.88
C LYS A 165 -21.49 -0.21 -7.25
N PHE A 166 -20.48 0.58 -7.62
CA PHE A 166 -19.16 0.47 -7.00
C PHE A 166 -19.12 1.13 -5.63
N LEU A 167 -19.85 2.21 -5.41
CA LEU A 167 -19.96 2.83 -4.09
C LEU A 167 -20.56 1.86 -3.06
N GLU A 168 -21.55 1.05 -3.43
CA GLU A 168 -22.14 0.04 -2.55
C GLU A 168 -21.16 -1.07 -2.12
N LYS A 169 -20.05 -1.26 -2.84
CA LYS A 169 -18.99 -2.21 -2.45
C LYS A 169 -18.06 -1.66 -1.36
N VAL A 170 -18.19 -0.40 -0.97
CA VAL A 170 -17.43 0.18 0.15
C VAL A 170 -17.80 -0.56 1.45
N PRO A 171 -16.81 -1.01 2.25
CA PRO A 171 -17.09 -1.74 3.48
C PRO A 171 -17.90 -0.93 4.50
N LYS A 172 -18.69 -1.63 5.31
CA LYS A 172 -19.54 -1.01 6.35
C LYS A 172 -18.75 -0.23 7.40
N SER A 173 -17.48 -0.57 7.64
CA SER A 173 -16.55 0.18 8.51
C SER A 173 -16.38 1.64 8.05
N TYR A 174 -16.60 1.93 6.76
CA TYR A 174 -16.57 3.27 6.18
C TYR A 174 -17.98 3.81 5.89
N GLY A 175 -19.01 3.35 6.61
CA GLY A 175 -20.41 3.67 6.34
C GLY A 175 -20.71 5.18 6.24
N ASN A 176 -20.16 5.98 7.16
CA ASN A 176 -20.33 7.43 7.15
C ASN A 176 -19.67 8.08 5.93
N LEU A 177 -18.47 7.65 5.55
CA LEU A 177 -17.82 8.10 4.32
C LEU A 177 -18.60 7.65 3.08
N LYS A 178 -19.16 6.43 3.06
CA LYS A 178 -20.01 5.95 1.97
C LYS A 178 -21.24 6.85 1.79
N LYS A 179 -21.92 7.23 2.88
CA LYS A 179 -23.08 8.15 2.85
C LYS A 179 -22.70 9.52 2.28
N ILE A 180 -21.56 10.08 2.70
CA ILE A 180 -21.05 11.34 2.12
C ILE A 180 -20.83 11.22 0.62
N GLN A 181 -20.14 10.16 0.18
CA GLN A 181 -19.89 9.92 -1.25
C GLN A 181 -21.19 9.71 -2.04
N ASN A 182 -22.21 9.09 -1.43
CA ASN A 182 -23.52 8.90 -2.04
C ASN A 182 -24.20 10.23 -2.35
N VAL A 183 -24.23 11.14 -1.37
CA VAL A 183 -24.78 12.49 -1.55
C VAL A 183 -24.01 13.25 -2.64
N PHE A 184 -22.68 13.16 -2.65
CA PHE A 184 -21.88 13.82 -3.69
C PHE A 184 -22.13 13.26 -5.10
N LEU A 185 -22.32 11.94 -5.26
CA LEU A 185 -22.70 11.35 -6.53
C LEU A 185 -24.12 11.77 -6.95
N GLN A 186 -25.07 11.78 -6.03
CA GLN A 186 -26.42 12.28 -6.29
C GLN A 186 -26.38 13.74 -6.77
N CYS A 187 -25.61 14.60 -6.11
CA CYS A 187 -25.37 15.99 -6.54
C CYS A 187 -24.77 16.06 -7.96
N TYR A 188 -23.72 15.27 -8.23
CA TYR A 188 -23.07 15.24 -9.54
C TYR A 188 -24.04 14.90 -10.67
N PHE A 189 -25.00 14.00 -10.41
CA PHE A 189 -26.01 13.58 -11.39
C PHE A 189 -27.33 14.37 -11.33
N ASN A 190 -27.41 15.40 -10.49
CA ASN A 190 -28.65 16.14 -10.22
C ASN A 190 -29.84 15.21 -9.90
N ASP A 191 -29.60 14.24 -9.01
CA ASP A 191 -30.59 13.25 -8.59
C ASP A 191 -31.71 13.89 -7.75
N SER A 192 -32.95 13.41 -7.92
CA SER A 192 -34.10 13.91 -7.14
C SER A 192 -33.99 13.64 -5.64
N GLU A 193 -33.19 12.66 -5.23
CA GLU A 193 -33.05 12.24 -3.82
C GLU A 193 -32.00 13.05 -3.03
N ILE A 194 -31.34 14.04 -3.65
CA ILE A 194 -30.25 14.82 -3.01
C ILE A 194 -30.69 15.40 -1.66
N GLN A 195 -31.81 16.14 -1.66
CA GLN A 195 -32.25 16.86 -0.46
C GLN A 195 -32.49 15.91 0.72
N LYS A 196 -33.25 14.84 0.47
CA LYS A 196 -33.54 13.80 1.46
C LYS A 196 -32.25 13.15 1.96
N SER A 197 -31.36 12.74 1.05
CA SER A 197 -30.13 12.03 1.40
C SER A 197 -29.16 12.92 2.18
N PHE A 198 -29.13 14.22 1.88
CA PHE A 198 -28.34 15.20 2.62
C PHE A 198 -28.93 15.46 4.01
N GLU A 199 -30.25 15.62 4.13
CA GLU A 199 -30.94 15.75 5.42
C GLU A 199 -30.71 14.51 6.31
N ASP A 200 -30.82 13.31 5.73
CA ASP A 200 -30.54 12.06 6.43
C ASP A 200 -29.07 12.00 6.91
N LEU A 201 -28.13 12.52 6.12
CA LEU A 201 -26.71 12.57 6.48
C LEU A 201 -26.42 13.53 7.64
N ILE A 202 -26.99 14.75 7.64
CA ILE A 202 -26.70 15.76 8.68
C ILE A 202 -27.47 15.53 9.97
N ASN A 203 -28.62 14.85 9.91
CA ASN A 203 -29.44 14.51 11.07
C ASN A 203 -29.09 13.14 11.67
N ASP A 204 -28.13 12.43 11.08
CA ASP A 204 -27.66 11.15 11.59
C ASP A 204 -27.05 11.33 12.98
N LYS A 205 -27.60 10.61 13.97
CA LYS A 205 -27.13 10.68 15.37
C LYS A 205 -25.82 9.92 15.58
N ASP A 206 -25.47 9.02 14.67
CA ASP A 206 -24.22 8.26 14.66
C ASP A 206 -23.14 8.97 13.84
N TYR A 207 -23.12 10.31 13.86
CA TYR A 207 -22.16 11.19 13.18
C TYR A 207 -20.75 11.12 13.80
N ASN A 208 -20.24 9.93 14.12
CA ASN A 208 -18.87 9.84 14.62
C ASN A 208 -17.89 10.06 13.45
N PHE A 209 -17.41 11.30 13.32
CA PHE A 209 -16.27 11.69 12.50
C PHE A 209 -14.94 11.64 13.30
N ALA A 210 -14.99 11.20 14.56
CA ALA A 210 -13.87 11.06 15.47
C ALA A 210 -13.35 9.61 15.52
#